data_AF-A0A401KYN9-F1
#
_entry.id   AF-A0A401KYN9-F1
#
_cell.length_a   1.000
_cell.length_b   1.000
_cell.length_c   1.000
_cell.angle_alpha   90.00
_cell.angle_beta   90.00
_cell.angle_gamma   90.00
#
_symmetry.space_group_name_H-M   'P 1'
#
loop_
_entity.id
_entity.type
_entity.pdbx_description
1 polymer ?
#
loop_
_entity_poly.entity_id
_entity_poly.type
_entity_poly.pdbx_seq_one_letter_code
_entity_poly.pdbx_strand_id
1 'polypeptide(L)'
;MSPSAISSLLVTFGEIRGWPGAFHAHQVRYGGGKVINESGWVSKEQRMLIMKHASPRTFLDHYHPLQIDTDMIRIICGLDPDVELMRAVTRQNRRQAPGRPRYLTAPQKAQIEDHPELEEARRNLSKPRARYDETGQPGLPSRIQQLEKEVKNTRKRLLRGLLHRVRENYDEEQAFLDIEAQLSGTMVKEEDTDDPSLEDGTGGIKESYSIPPDQRQSGPSLAGPRRFTYTKAT
;
A
#
# COMPACT_ATOMS: atom_id res chain seq x y z
N MET A 1 8.49 19.41 -3.21
CA MET A 1 7.10 19.05 -2.86
C MET A 1 6.91 19.19 -1.36
N SER A 2 5.73 19.62 -0.87
CA SER A 2 5.47 19.68 0.57
C SER A 2 5.22 18.28 1.15
N PRO A 3 5.44 18.05 2.45
CA PRO A 3 5.13 16.77 3.11
C PRO A 3 3.66 16.36 2.92
N SER A 4 2.75 17.33 2.91
CA SER A 4 1.32 17.12 2.65
C SER A 4 1.05 16.64 1.23
N ALA A 5 1.75 17.20 0.22
CA ALA A 5 1.62 16.75 -1.16
C ALA A 5 2.09 15.30 -1.34
N ILE A 6 3.20 14.92 -0.70
CA ILE A 6 3.71 13.54 -0.72
C ILE A 6 2.70 12.60 -0.03
N SER A 7 2.18 12.98 1.12
CA SER A 7 1.17 12.16 1.83
C SER A 7 -0.08 11.95 0.98
N SER A 8 -0.56 12.99 0.28
CA SER A 8 -1.70 12.87 -0.62
C SER A 8 -1.40 11.95 -1.80
N LEU A 9 -0.20 12.02 -2.37
CA LEU A 9 0.22 11.15 -3.47
C LEU A 9 0.28 9.69 -3.03
N LEU A 10 0.81 9.42 -1.83
CA LEU A 10 0.87 8.07 -1.28
C LEU A 10 -0.51 7.48 -1.06
N VAL A 11 -1.46 8.27 -0.52
CA VAL A 11 -2.87 7.82 -0.39
C VAL A 11 -3.43 7.45 -1.76
N THR A 12 -3.29 8.32 -2.77
CA THR A 12 -3.72 8.04 -4.14
C THR A 12 -3.05 6.80 -4.71
N PHE A 13 -1.75 6.61 -4.47
CA PHE A 13 -1.01 5.43 -4.92
C PHE A 13 -1.58 4.13 -4.30
N GLY A 14 -1.85 4.14 -2.98
CA GLY A 14 -2.50 3.02 -2.31
C GLY A 14 -3.89 2.73 -2.87
N GLU A 15 -4.67 3.77 -3.16
CA GLU A 15 -5.98 3.63 -3.81
C GLU A 15 -5.87 3.00 -5.21
N ILE A 16 -4.91 3.45 -6.02
CA ILE A 16 -4.64 2.90 -7.37
C ILE A 16 -4.24 1.43 -7.27
N ARG A 17 -3.43 1.07 -6.28
CA ARG A 17 -2.98 -0.30 -6.09
C ARG A 17 -4.05 -1.23 -5.52
N GLY A 18 -5.14 -0.67 -4.98
CA GLY A 18 -6.25 -1.43 -4.40
C GLY A 18 -6.06 -1.77 -2.92
N TRP A 19 -5.22 -1.04 -2.19
CA TRP A 19 -4.96 -1.35 -0.79
C TRP A 19 -6.12 -0.94 0.13
N PRO A 20 -6.51 -1.81 1.08
CA PRO A 20 -7.50 -1.46 2.09
C PRO A 20 -6.88 -0.46 3.07
N GLY A 21 -7.29 0.81 2.95
CA GLY A 21 -6.84 1.91 3.79
C GLY A 21 -5.84 2.86 3.11
N ALA A 22 -5.55 3.95 3.80
CA ALA A 22 -4.63 4.98 3.30
C ALA A 22 -3.18 4.48 3.36
N PHE A 23 -2.47 4.57 2.23
CA PHE A 23 -1.05 4.28 2.19
C PHE A 23 -0.23 5.47 2.68
N HIS A 24 0.68 5.21 3.61
CA HIS A 24 1.42 6.21 4.33
C HIS A 24 2.93 5.96 4.27
N ALA A 25 3.72 7.04 4.38
CA ALA A 25 5.17 6.96 4.36
C ALA A 25 5.76 6.03 5.44
N HIS A 26 5.10 5.91 6.59
CA HIS A 26 5.54 5.00 7.63
C HIS A 26 5.47 3.53 7.21
N GLN A 27 4.53 3.15 6.32
CA GLN A 27 4.42 1.78 5.81
C GLN A 27 5.56 1.47 4.83
N VAL A 28 5.98 2.43 4.00
CA VAL A 28 7.19 2.32 3.16
C VAL A 28 8.42 2.12 4.05
N ARG A 29 8.54 2.92 5.12
CA ARG A 29 9.66 2.82 6.06
C ARG A 29 9.65 1.49 6.82
N TYR A 30 8.47 1.02 7.23
CA TYR A 30 8.29 -0.26 7.91
C TYR A 30 8.69 -1.44 7.01
N GLY A 31 8.06 -1.55 5.82
CA GLY A 31 8.35 -2.61 4.86
C GLY A 31 9.79 -2.58 4.35
N GLY A 32 10.31 -1.39 4.04
CA GLY A 32 11.72 -1.23 3.65
C GLY A 32 12.69 -1.61 4.78
N GLY A 33 12.39 -1.20 6.02
CA GLY A 33 13.17 -1.57 7.20
C GLY A 33 13.20 -3.09 7.42
N LYS A 34 12.07 -3.76 7.21
CA LYS A 34 11.96 -5.22 7.27
C LYS A 34 12.82 -5.90 6.21
N VAL A 35 12.67 -5.52 4.94
CA VAL A 35 13.46 -6.08 3.82
C VAL A 35 14.95 -5.88 4.03
N ILE A 36 15.37 -4.69 4.47
CA ILE A 36 16.78 -4.41 4.79
C ILE A 36 17.27 -5.30 5.96
N ASN A 37 16.43 -5.53 6.98
CA ASN A 37 16.78 -6.36 8.12
C ASN A 37 16.92 -7.86 7.77
N GLU A 38 16.11 -8.36 6.84
CA GLU A 38 16.01 -9.79 6.50
C GLU A 38 16.83 -10.22 5.28
N SER A 39 17.12 -9.30 4.35
CA SER A 39 17.79 -9.61 3.07
C SER A 39 19.23 -10.14 3.17
N GLY A 40 19.93 -9.89 4.27
CA GLY A 40 21.36 -10.23 4.42
C GLY A 40 22.31 -9.41 3.54
N TRP A 41 21.80 -8.53 2.66
CA TRP A 41 22.60 -7.66 1.80
C TRP A 41 23.26 -6.48 2.53
N VAL A 42 22.74 -6.14 3.71
CA VAL A 42 23.15 -4.97 4.49
C VAL A 42 23.57 -5.41 5.88
N SER A 43 24.76 -4.97 6.33
CA SER A 43 25.25 -5.29 7.68
C SER A 43 24.36 -4.66 8.77
N LYS A 44 24.49 -5.15 10.02
CA LYS A 44 23.73 -4.59 11.16
C LYS A 44 24.03 -3.11 11.39
N GLU A 45 25.25 -2.69 11.13
CA GLU A 45 25.74 -1.32 11.29
C GLU A 45 25.22 -0.43 10.15
N GLN A 46 25.28 -0.95 8.91
CA GLN A 46 24.82 -0.22 7.74
C GLN A 46 23.31 0.04 7.77
N ARG A 47 22.49 -0.94 8.19
CA ARG A 47 21.03 -0.74 8.30
C ARG A 47 20.67 0.30 9.37
N MET A 48 21.43 0.37 10.47
CA MET A 48 21.27 1.42 11.48
C MET A 48 21.55 2.80 10.88
N LEU A 49 22.62 2.93 10.09
CA LEU A 49 22.96 4.18 9.41
C LEU A 49 21.90 4.59 8.38
N ILE A 50 21.46 3.67 7.52
CA ILE A 50 20.44 3.91 6.49
C ILE A 50 19.13 4.40 7.12
N MET A 51 18.71 3.73 8.20
CA MET A 51 17.45 4.05 8.88
C MET A 51 17.61 5.16 9.93
N LYS A 52 18.82 5.69 10.13
CA LYS A 52 19.16 6.72 11.14
C LYS A 52 18.78 6.32 12.57
N HIS A 53 19.14 5.11 12.98
CA HIS A 53 18.92 4.60 14.33
C HIS A 53 20.24 4.47 15.08
N ALA A 54 20.23 4.83 16.36
CA ALA A 54 21.39 4.69 17.24
C ALA A 54 21.49 3.31 17.91
N SER A 55 20.40 2.53 17.91
CA SER A 55 20.31 1.26 18.61
C SER A 55 19.71 0.17 17.71
N PRO A 56 20.24 -1.06 17.76
CA PRO A 56 19.66 -2.20 17.06
C PRO A 56 18.32 -2.64 17.66
N ARG A 57 18.02 -2.29 18.92
CA ARG A 57 16.71 -2.61 19.55
C ARG A 57 15.54 -1.98 18.79
N THR A 58 15.74 -0.80 18.21
CA THR A 58 14.69 -0.13 17.43
C THR A 58 14.18 -0.98 16.26
N PHE A 59 15.04 -1.84 15.68
CA PHE A 59 14.61 -2.80 14.66
C PHE A 59 13.72 -3.90 15.22
N LEU A 60 14.05 -4.43 16.40
CA LEU A 60 13.21 -5.44 17.06
C LEU A 60 11.84 -4.86 17.43
N ASP A 61 11.82 -3.63 17.94
CA ASP A 61 10.60 -3.03 18.47
C ASP A 61 9.67 -2.49 17.37
N HIS A 62 10.23 -1.97 16.27
CA HIS A 62 9.46 -1.20 15.27
C HIS A 62 9.48 -1.77 13.85
N TYR A 63 10.39 -2.69 13.52
CA TYR A 63 10.58 -3.19 12.15
C TYR A 63 10.57 -4.71 12.05
N HIS A 64 10.61 -5.41 13.19
CA HIS A 64 10.33 -6.82 13.25
C HIS A 64 8.81 -7.01 13.12
N PRO A 65 8.35 -7.92 12.27
CA PRO A 65 6.93 -8.22 12.20
C PRO A 65 6.46 -8.82 13.53
N LEU A 66 5.35 -8.29 14.06
CA LEU A 66 4.58 -8.89 15.17
C LEU A 66 3.88 -10.19 14.72
N GLN A 67 3.79 -10.42 13.42
CA GLN A 67 3.26 -11.62 12.80
C GLN A 67 4.41 -12.46 12.28
N ILE A 68 4.42 -13.75 12.61
CA ILE A 68 5.33 -14.70 11.98
C ILE A 68 4.79 -14.92 10.57
N ASP A 69 5.46 -14.33 9.59
CA ASP A 69 5.18 -14.47 8.16
C ASP A 69 5.74 -15.78 7.58
N THR A 70 6.41 -16.54 8.42
CA THR A 70 6.89 -17.88 8.13
C THR A 70 5.77 -18.89 8.33
N ASP A 71 5.70 -19.92 7.48
CA ASP A 71 4.72 -20.99 7.62
C ASP A 71 5.00 -21.84 8.87
N MET A 72 4.46 -21.39 10.01
CA MET A 72 4.64 -22.04 11.30
C MET A 72 4.04 -23.43 11.33
N ILE A 73 2.99 -23.70 10.54
CA ILE A 73 2.35 -25.01 10.48
C ILE A 73 3.34 -26.01 9.87
N ARG A 74 3.96 -25.66 8.73
CA ARG A 74 4.98 -26.52 8.10
C ARG A 74 6.21 -26.71 9.01
N ILE A 75 6.67 -25.65 9.67
CA ILE A 75 7.79 -25.74 10.62
C ILE A 75 7.47 -26.69 11.78
N ILE A 76 6.29 -26.57 12.39
CA ILE A 76 5.85 -27.48 13.49
C ILE A 76 5.82 -28.93 12.99
N CYS A 77 5.44 -29.14 11.73
CA CYS A 77 5.44 -30.44 11.09
C CYS A 77 6.83 -30.92 10.61
N GLY A 78 7.92 -30.18 10.88
CA GLY A 78 9.28 -30.53 10.45
C GLY A 78 9.52 -30.39 8.94
N LEU A 79 8.69 -29.60 8.26
CA LEU A 79 8.79 -29.31 6.84
C LEU A 79 9.39 -27.93 6.61
N ASP A 80 10.03 -27.75 5.46
CA ASP A 80 10.49 -26.44 5.03
C ASP A 80 9.28 -25.49 4.85
N PRO A 81 9.38 -24.24 5.34
CA PRO A 81 8.30 -23.28 5.22
C PRO A 81 8.03 -22.96 3.75
N ASP A 82 6.75 -22.86 3.40
CA ASP A 82 6.34 -22.50 2.04
C ASP A 82 6.38 -20.98 1.87
N VAL A 83 7.60 -20.47 1.65
CA VAL A 83 7.85 -19.03 1.52
C VAL A 83 7.09 -18.44 0.34
N GLU A 84 6.89 -19.20 -0.74
CA GLU A 84 6.15 -18.73 -1.90
C GLU A 84 4.65 -18.64 -1.62
N LEU A 85 4.06 -19.63 -0.96
CA LEU A 85 2.67 -19.58 -0.52
C LEU A 85 2.45 -18.46 0.48
N MET A 86 3.30 -18.36 1.51
CA MET A 86 3.19 -17.29 2.50
C MET A 86 3.34 -15.92 1.84
N ARG A 87 4.27 -15.77 0.89
CA ARG A 87 4.43 -14.55 0.09
C ARG A 87 3.24 -14.30 -0.81
N ALA A 88 2.63 -15.32 -1.42
CA ALA A 88 1.45 -15.18 -2.27
C ALA A 88 0.22 -14.75 -1.45
N VAL A 89 0.02 -15.33 -0.27
CA VAL A 89 -1.08 -15.01 0.66
C VAL A 89 -0.91 -13.62 1.27
N THR A 90 0.34 -13.22 1.57
CA THR A 90 0.67 -11.91 2.17
C THR A 90 0.94 -10.81 1.15
N ARG A 91 0.99 -11.13 -0.16
CA ARG A 91 1.23 -10.14 -1.21
C ARG A 91 0.08 -9.12 -1.21
N GLN A 92 0.44 -7.89 -0.85
CA GLN A 92 -0.35 -6.68 -1.09
C GLN A 92 -0.67 -6.44 -2.58
N ASN A 93 -0.10 -7.22 -3.49
CA ASN A 93 -0.34 -7.15 -4.93
C ASN A 93 -1.60 -7.89 -5.40
N ARG A 94 -2.48 -8.33 -4.47
CA ARG A 94 -3.57 -9.29 -4.70
C ARG A 94 -4.55 -8.96 -5.83
N ARG A 95 -4.58 -7.74 -6.36
CA ARG A 95 -5.14 -7.42 -7.68
C ARG A 95 -4.88 -5.97 -8.05
N GLN A 96 -4.16 -5.74 -9.15
CA GLN A 96 -4.38 -4.52 -9.91
C GLN A 96 -5.71 -4.79 -10.61
N ALA A 97 -6.85 -4.45 -9.98
CA ALA A 97 -8.16 -4.68 -10.59
C ALA A 97 -8.44 -3.53 -11.55
N PRO A 98 -8.24 -3.68 -12.88
CA PRO A 98 -8.51 -2.62 -13.85
C PRO A 98 -9.97 -2.12 -13.77
N GLY A 99 -10.88 -2.98 -13.31
CA GLY A 99 -12.30 -2.65 -13.11
C GLY A 99 -12.65 -1.95 -11.79
N ARG A 100 -11.72 -1.81 -10.83
CA ARG A 100 -12.05 -1.23 -9.53
C ARG A 100 -12.43 0.25 -9.66
N PRO A 101 -13.61 0.69 -9.17
CA PRO A 101 -14.08 2.06 -9.32
C PRO A 101 -13.09 3.10 -8.75
N ARG A 102 -12.56 3.95 -9.64
CA ARG A 102 -11.65 5.05 -9.25
C ARG A 102 -12.38 6.35 -8.98
N TYR A 103 -13.42 6.63 -9.77
CA TYR A 103 -14.22 7.84 -9.70
C TYR A 103 -15.69 7.48 -9.64
N LEU A 104 -16.47 8.34 -8.98
CA LEU A 104 -17.93 8.25 -9.03
C LEU A 104 -18.44 8.62 -10.42
N THR A 105 -19.47 7.91 -10.86
CA THR A 105 -20.21 8.23 -12.09
C THR A 105 -21.02 9.51 -11.91
N ALA A 106 -21.41 10.16 -13.01
CA ALA A 106 -22.27 11.34 -12.97
C ALA A 106 -23.57 11.14 -12.16
N PRO A 107 -24.33 10.03 -12.33
CA PRO A 107 -25.54 9.80 -11.54
C PRO A 107 -25.25 9.61 -10.05
N GLN A 108 -24.15 8.92 -9.69
CA GLN A 108 -23.74 8.78 -8.28
C GLN A 108 -23.40 10.14 -7.65
N LYS A 109 -22.77 11.04 -8.40
CA LYS A 109 -22.50 12.41 -7.91
C LYS A 109 -23.80 13.19 -7.74
N ALA A 110 -24.77 13.03 -8.64
CA ALA A 110 -26.06 13.70 -8.57
C ALA A 110 -26.82 13.30 -7.29
N GLN A 111 -26.78 12.03 -6.88
CA GLN A 111 -27.39 11.57 -5.62
C GLN A 111 -26.88 12.30 -4.38
N ILE A 112 -25.61 12.77 -4.39
CA ILE A 112 -25.05 13.54 -3.28
C ILE A 112 -25.56 14.99 -3.26
N GLU A 113 -25.93 15.55 -4.41
CA GLU A 113 -26.42 16.93 -4.47
C GLU A 113 -27.77 17.10 -3.76
N ASP A 114 -28.55 16.02 -3.64
CA ASP A 114 -29.84 15.97 -2.93
C ASP A 114 -29.70 15.46 -1.48
N HIS A 115 -28.47 15.27 -0.98
CA HIS A 115 -28.24 14.72 0.35
C HIS A 115 -28.69 15.70 1.46
N PRO A 116 -29.43 15.24 2.49
CA PRO A 116 -30.04 16.12 3.49
C PRO A 116 -29.01 16.98 4.24
N GLU A 117 -27.85 16.42 4.54
CA GLU A 117 -26.75 17.14 5.21
C GLU A 117 -26.17 18.28 4.33
N LEU A 118 -26.10 18.07 3.00
CA LEU A 118 -25.62 19.11 2.09
C LEU A 118 -26.66 20.22 1.92
N GLU A 119 -27.94 19.85 1.86
CA GLU A 119 -29.06 20.80 1.85
C GLU A 119 -29.12 21.63 3.12
N GLU A 120 -28.88 21.03 4.29
CA GLU A 120 -28.77 21.77 5.54
C GLU A 120 -27.61 22.78 5.53
N ALA A 121 -26.42 22.37 5.07
CA ALA A 121 -25.29 23.27 4.93
C ALA A 121 -25.58 24.44 3.97
N ARG A 122 -26.28 24.19 2.86
CA ARG A 122 -26.74 25.22 1.91
C ARG A 122 -27.74 26.18 2.54
N ARG A 123 -28.71 25.66 3.30
CA ARG A 123 -29.68 26.48 4.06
C ARG A 123 -29.01 27.33 5.14
N ASN A 124 -27.97 26.81 5.78
CA ASN A 124 -27.20 27.56 6.77
C ASN A 124 -26.38 28.69 6.13
N LEU A 125 -25.96 28.53 4.87
CA LEU A 125 -25.29 29.57 4.08
C LEU A 125 -26.27 30.62 3.51
N SER A 126 -27.49 30.24 3.15
CA SER A 126 -28.44 31.16 2.51
C SER A 126 -28.91 32.28 3.45
N LYS A 127 -29.16 31.97 4.74
CA LYS A 127 -29.66 32.97 5.71
C LYS A 127 -28.67 34.13 5.94
N PRO A 128 -27.36 33.90 6.16
CA PRO A 128 -26.41 34.99 6.35
C PRO A 128 -26.11 35.76 5.06
N ARG A 129 -26.17 35.11 3.89
CA ARG A 129 -26.06 35.78 2.59
C ARG A 129 -27.20 36.78 2.36
N ALA A 130 -28.44 36.33 2.52
CA ALA A 130 -29.60 37.22 2.39
C ALA A 130 -29.51 38.44 3.34
N ARG A 131 -29.14 38.20 4.61
CA ARG A 131 -28.91 39.30 5.57
C ARG A 131 -27.81 40.26 5.15
N TYR A 132 -26.72 39.76 4.56
CA TYR A 132 -25.63 40.61 4.09
C TYR A 132 -26.06 41.46 2.91
N ASP A 133 -26.78 40.88 1.96
CA ASP A 133 -27.31 41.60 0.79
C ASP A 133 -28.29 42.72 1.21
N GLU A 134 -29.06 42.52 2.29
CA GLU A 134 -29.99 43.52 2.85
C GLU A 134 -29.31 44.61 3.71
N THR A 135 -28.33 44.24 4.54
CA THR A 135 -27.84 45.13 5.63
C THR A 135 -26.39 45.59 5.49
N GLY A 136 -25.59 44.95 4.63
CA GLY A 136 -24.18 45.28 4.44
C GLY A 136 -23.31 45.14 5.70
N GLN A 137 -23.72 44.35 6.70
CA GLN A 137 -23.00 44.28 7.97
C GLN A 137 -21.57 43.74 7.81
N PRO A 138 -20.54 44.41 8.38
CA PRO A 138 -19.13 44.09 8.14
C PRO A 138 -18.64 42.77 8.74
N GLY A 139 -19.37 42.18 9.70
CA GLY A 139 -19.03 40.86 10.29
C GLY A 139 -19.52 39.65 9.50
N LEU A 140 -20.52 39.83 8.61
CA LEU A 140 -21.13 38.74 7.84
C LEU A 140 -20.23 38.14 6.75
N PRO A 141 -19.38 38.90 6.02
CA PRO A 141 -18.51 38.35 4.98
C PRO A 141 -17.63 37.20 5.47
N SER A 142 -16.99 37.35 6.63
CA SER A 142 -16.13 36.31 7.22
C SER A 142 -16.94 35.05 7.56
N ARG A 143 -18.16 35.23 8.06
CA ARG A 143 -19.06 34.13 8.39
C ARG A 143 -19.56 33.40 7.13
N ILE A 144 -19.90 34.14 6.08
CA ILE A 144 -20.30 33.60 4.78
C ILE A 144 -19.17 32.75 4.19
N GLN A 145 -17.93 33.26 4.20
CA GLN A 145 -16.77 32.50 3.71
C GLN A 145 -16.55 31.18 4.48
N GLN A 146 -16.73 31.19 5.80
CA GLN A 146 -16.66 29.96 6.60
C GLN A 146 -17.73 28.94 6.19
N LEU A 147 -18.97 29.40 6.02
CA LEU A 147 -20.10 28.55 5.63
C LEU A 147 -19.96 28.02 4.19
N GLU A 148 -19.41 28.80 3.27
CA GLU A 148 -19.06 28.33 1.91
C GLU A 148 -18.02 27.21 1.96
N LYS A 149 -17.00 27.37 2.82
CA LYS A 149 -15.99 26.32 3.04
C LYS A 149 -16.64 25.07 3.65
N GLU A 150 -17.59 25.24 4.56
CA GLU A 150 -18.35 24.13 5.16
C GLU A 150 -19.15 23.37 4.11
N VAL A 151 -19.93 24.05 3.26
CA VAL A 151 -20.66 23.42 2.13
C VAL A 151 -19.71 22.63 1.24
N LYS A 152 -18.56 23.23 0.87
CA LYS A 152 -17.55 22.55 0.04
C LYS A 152 -16.95 21.32 0.73
N ASN A 153 -16.69 21.40 2.03
CA ASN A 153 -16.13 20.30 2.81
C ASN A 153 -17.14 19.17 2.99
N THR A 154 -18.39 19.49 3.30
CA THR A 154 -19.51 18.54 3.43
C THR A 154 -19.70 17.77 2.12
N ARG A 155 -19.79 18.48 0.98
CA ARG A 155 -19.87 17.84 -0.35
C ARG A 155 -18.69 16.88 -0.58
N LYS A 156 -17.45 17.33 -0.32
CA LYS A 156 -16.26 16.48 -0.48
C LYS A 156 -16.29 15.24 0.42
N ARG A 157 -16.71 15.39 1.67
CA ARG A 157 -16.81 14.29 2.64
C ARG A 157 -17.85 13.26 2.18
N LEU A 158 -19.02 13.71 1.75
CA LEU A 158 -20.08 12.85 1.23
C LEU A 158 -19.65 12.09 -0.03
N LEU A 159 -19.01 12.77 -0.99
CA LEU A 159 -18.47 12.11 -2.19
C LEU A 159 -17.40 11.06 -1.86
N ARG A 160 -16.51 11.35 -0.90
CA ARG A 160 -15.52 10.37 -0.43
C ARG A 160 -16.17 9.16 0.23
N GLY A 161 -17.17 9.40 1.08
CA GLY A 161 -17.94 8.34 1.73
C GLY A 161 -18.67 7.45 0.73
N LEU A 162 -19.31 8.04 -0.30
CA LEU A 162 -19.96 7.28 -1.35
C LEU A 162 -18.97 6.46 -2.18
N LEU A 163 -17.83 7.05 -2.56
CA LEU A 163 -16.78 6.32 -3.29
C LEU A 163 -16.23 5.15 -2.47
N HIS A 164 -16.08 5.32 -1.16
CA HIS A 164 -15.68 4.24 -0.27
C HIS A 164 -16.67 3.08 -0.30
N ARG A 165 -17.96 3.35 -0.13
CA ARG A 165 -19.02 2.33 -0.17
C ARG A 165 -19.09 1.61 -1.52
N VAL A 166 -19.00 2.36 -2.62
CA VAL A 166 -18.99 1.77 -3.97
C VAL A 166 -17.79 0.83 -4.15
N ARG A 167 -16.63 1.18 -3.60
CA ARG A 167 -15.44 0.32 -3.62
C ARG A 167 -15.58 -0.91 -2.72
N GLU A 168 -16.10 -0.74 -1.50
CA GLU A 168 -16.35 -1.88 -0.60
C GLU A 168 -17.28 -2.90 -1.23
N ASN A 169 -18.42 -2.45 -1.78
CA ASN A 169 -19.35 -3.34 -2.46
C ASN A 169 -18.71 -4.05 -3.67
N TYR A 170 -17.91 -3.32 -4.46
CA TYR A 170 -17.17 -3.92 -5.58
C TYR A 170 -16.15 -4.96 -5.10
N ASP A 171 -15.38 -4.64 -4.06
CA ASP A 171 -14.35 -5.52 -3.52
C ASP A 171 -14.99 -6.81 -2.94
N GLU A 172 -16.19 -6.72 -2.34
CA GLU A 172 -17.00 -7.87 -1.90
C GLU A 172 -17.54 -8.70 -3.07
N GLU A 173 -18.25 -8.08 -4.03
CA GLU A 173 -18.81 -8.76 -5.20
C GLU A 173 -17.73 -9.46 -6.03
N GLN A 174 -16.61 -8.78 -6.26
CA GLN A 174 -15.48 -9.32 -7.01
C GLN A 174 -14.80 -10.47 -6.25
N ALA A 175 -14.79 -10.46 -4.92
CA ALA A 175 -14.26 -11.59 -4.16
C ALA A 175 -15.08 -12.87 -4.41
N PHE A 176 -16.41 -12.77 -4.46
CA PHE A 176 -17.27 -13.91 -4.79
C PHE A 176 -17.03 -14.44 -6.20
N LEU A 177 -17.02 -13.55 -7.20
CA LEU A 177 -16.77 -13.93 -8.60
C LEU A 177 -15.44 -14.66 -8.79
N ASP A 178 -14.40 -14.20 -8.11
CA ASP A 178 -13.08 -14.82 -8.20
C ASP A 178 -13.01 -16.16 -7.49
N ILE A 179 -13.68 -16.33 -6.35
CA ILE A 179 -13.81 -17.63 -5.68
C ILE A 179 -14.56 -18.62 -6.59
N GLU A 180 -15.68 -18.18 -7.19
CA GLU A 180 -16.44 -19.00 -8.13
C GLU A 180 -15.59 -19.40 -9.33
N ALA A 181 -14.87 -18.46 -9.96
CA ALA A 181 -13.99 -18.73 -11.09
C ALA A 181 -12.84 -19.70 -10.74
N GLN A 182 -12.32 -19.63 -9.51
CA GLN A 182 -11.34 -20.59 -9.00
C GLN A 182 -11.93 -21.98 -8.85
N LEU A 183 -13.12 -22.08 -8.27
CA LEU A 183 -13.82 -23.36 -8.05
C LEU A 183 -14.25 -24.02 -9.37
N SER A 184 -14.67 -23.22 -10.37
CA SER A 184 -15.05 -23.71 -11.70
C SER A 184 -13.86 -23.97 -12.62
N GLY A 185 -12.63 -23.65 -12.20
CA GLY A 185 -11.44 -23.80 -13.02
C GLY A 185 -11.37 -22.85 -14.22
N THR A 186 -12.20 -21.80 -14.26
CA THR A 186 -12.26 -20.80 -15.33
C THR A 186 -11.40 -19.57 -15.07
N MET A 187 -10.67 -19.54 -13.96
CA MET A 187 -9.70 -18.47 -13.67
C MET A 187 -8.61 -18.47 -14.76
N VAL A 188 -8.72 -17.54 -15.71
CA VAL A 188 -7.70 -17.30 -16.73
C VAL A 188 -6.44 -16.86 -15.98
N LYS A 189 -5.32 -17.56 -16.20
CA LYS A 189 -4.01 -17.09 -15.75
C LYS A 189 -3.82 -15.73 -16.43
N GLU A 190 -3.73 -14.66 -15.64
CA GLU A 190 -3.24 -13.38 -16.16
C GLU A 190 -1.89 -13.71 -16.81
N GLU A 191 -1.80 -13.59 -18.14
CA GLU A 191 -0.52 -13.61 -18.81
C GLU A 191 0.29 -12.50 -18.16
N ASP A 192 1.44 -12.87 -17.60
CA ASP A 192 2.46 -11.91 -17.23
C ASP A 192 2.73 -11.10 -18.50
N THR A 193 2.17 -9.90 -18.59
CA THR A 193 2.64 -8.92 -19.58
C THR A 193 4.03 -8.50 -19.11
N ASP A 194 5.00 -9.37 -19.31
CA ASP A 194 6.38 -9.00 -19.55
C ASP A 194 6.33 -8.11 -20.78
N ASP A 195 6.32 -6.80 -20.55
CA ASP A 195 6.39 -5.79 -21.61
C ASP A 195 7.75 -5.93 -22.32
N PRO A 196 7.83 -6.48 -23.55
CA PRO A 196 9.06 -6.56 -24.31
C PRO A 196 9.03 -5.40 -25.29
N SER A 197 9.14 -4.17 -24.81
CA SER A 197 9.16 -3.01 -25.70
C SER A 197 10.14 -1.92 -25.25
N LEU A 198 11.42 -2.28 -25.12
CA LEU A 198 12.53 -1.33 -25.21
C LEU A 198 13.72 -1.94 -25.99
N GLU A 199 13.52 -2.16 -27.28
CA GLU A 199 14.56 -2.08 -28.32
C GLU A 199 14.06 -1.05 -29.34
N ASP A 200 14.82 -0.13 -29.94
CA ASP A 200 16.25 0.18 -29.95
C ASP A 200 16.36 1.65 -30.42
N GLY A 201 17.40 2.40 -30.03
CA GLY A 201 17.37 3.86 -30.19
C GLY A 201 18.67 4.61 -29.97
N THR A 202 19.71 4.21 -30.70
CA THR A 202 20.92 4.97 -31.08
C THR A 202 22.08 5.10 -30.08
N GLY A 203 23.25 4.68 -30.54
CA GLY A 203 24.52 5.38 -30.29
C GLY A 203 25.55 4.58 -29.52
N GLY A 204 26.53 4.01 -30.21
CA GLY A 204 27.57 3.18 -29.61
C GLY A 204 28.45 3.90 -28.59
N ILE A 205 28.98 3.12 -27.65
CA ILE A 205 30.41 2.85 -27.45
C ILE A 205 30.48 1.47 -26.79
N LYS A 206 31.10 0.50 -27.49
CA LYS A 206 31.52 -0.77 -26.88
C LYS A 206 32.83 -0.50 -26.15
N GLU A 207 32.79 -0.46 -24.82
CA GLU A 207 34.00 -0.58 -24.00
C GLU A 207 33.89 -1.87 -23.18
N SER A 208 34.58 -2.90 -23.68
CA SER A 208 34.71 -4.20 -23.08
C SER A 208 35.62 -4.12 -21.85
N TYR A 209 35.06 -4.22 -20.65
CA TYR A 209 35.83 -4.61 -19.48
C TYR A 209 35.67 -6.13 -19.28
N SER A 210 36.64 -6.87 -19.81
CA SER A 210 36.91 -8.25 -19.39
C SER A 210 37.34 -8.26 -17.93
N ILE A 211 36.56 -8.91 -17.06
CA ILE A 211 37.01 -9.27 -15.72
C ILE A 211 37.76 -10.60 -15.81
N PRO A 212 39.06 -10.66 -15.45
CA PRO A 212 39.84 -11.90 -15.48
C PRO A 212 39.34 -12.91 -14.42
N PRO A 213 39.37 -14.22 -14.71
CA PRO A 213 38.86 -15.24 -13.81
C PRO A 213 39.95 -15.66 -12.81
N ASP A 214 40.26 -14.82 -11.83
CA ASP A 214 40.99 -15.28 -10.66
C ASP A 214 40.76 -14.39 -9.43
N GLN A 215 39.71 -14.70 -8.66
CA GLN A 215 39.70 -14.59 -7.19
C GLN A 215 38.66 -15.59 -6.65
N ARG A 216 39.00 -16.88 -6.65
CA ARG A 216 38.34 -17.85 -5.76
C ARG A 216 38.81 -17.56 -4.34
N GLN A 217 38.07 -16.77 -3.57
CA GLN A 217 38.20 -16.79 -2.12
C GLN A 217 37.23 -17.82 -1.54
N SER A 218 37.84 -18.86 -1.01
CA SER A 218 37.29 -20.03 -0.33
C SER A 218 36.38 -19.61 0.83
N GLY A 219 35.07 -19.79 0.69
CA GLY A 219 34.17 -19.86 1.85
C GLY A 219 34.33 -21.22 2.58
N PRO A 220 34.17 -21.28 3.91
CA PRO A 220 34.32 -22.53 4.64
C PRO A 220 33.22 -23.53 4.24
N SER A 221 33.68 -24.72 3.85
CA SER A 221 32.87 -25.91 3.58
C SER A 221 31.95 -26.23 4.77
N LEU A 222 30.63 -26.20 4.53
CA LEU A 222 29.64 -26.76 5.46
C LEU A 222 29.75 -28.28 5.39
N ALA A 223 30.48 -28.85 6.35
CA ALA A 223 30.50 -30.27 6.63
C ALA A 223 29.07 -30.80 6.87
N GLY A 224 28.79 -31.98 6.33
CA GLY A 224 27.50 -32.66 6.37
C GLY A 224 26.98 -33.01 7.77
N PRO A 225 25.79 -33.65 7.85
CA PRO A 225 25.00 -33.73 9.06
C PRO A 225 25.71 -34.50 10.18
N ARG A 226 26.00 -33.79 11.28
CA ARG A 226 26.45 -34.41 12.53
C ARG A 226 25.26 -35.12 13.19
N ARG A 227 25.29 -36.46 13.23
CA ARG A 227 24.43 -37.28 14.10
C ARG A 227 24.64 -36.87 15.56
N PHE A 228 23.62 -36.33 16.20
CA PHE A 228 23.56 -36.23 17.66
C PHE A 228 23.14 -37.58 18.23
N THR A 229 24.00 -38.18 19.06
CA THR A 229 23.62 -39.31 19.91
C THR A 229 23.33 -38.77 21.31
N TYR A 230 22.18 -39.11 21.86
CA TYR A 230 21.82 -38.80 23.25
C TYR A 230 22.32 -39.93 24.15
N THR A 231 23.20 -39.64 25.09
CA THR A 231 23.47 -40.49 26.26
C THR A 231 22.49 -40.11 27.38
N LYS A 232 21.68 -41.09 27.81
CA LYS A 232 20.86 -40.99 29.02
C LYS A 232 21.78 -40.98 30.25
N ALA A 233 21.73 -39.92 31.05
CA ALA A 233 22.20 -39.98 32.43
C ALA A 233 21.16 -40.74 33.26
N THR A 234 21.66 -41.65 34.11
CA THR A 234 20.90 -42.39 35.12
C THR A 234 21.00 -41.68 36.46
#